data_AF-C9LWF9-F1
#
_entry.id   AF-C9LWF9-F1
#
_cell.length_a   1.000
_cell.length_b   1.000
_cell.length_c   1.000
_cell.angle_alpha   90.00
_cell.angle_beta   90.00
_cell.angle_gamma   90.00
#
_symmetry.space_group_name_H-M   'P 1'
#
loop_
_entity.id
_entity.type
_entity.pdbx_description
1 polymer ?
#
loop_
_entity_poly.entity_id
_entity_poly.type
_entity_poly.pdbx_seq_one_letter_code
_entity_poly.pdbx_strand_id
1 'polypeptide(L)'
;MNEFFWGVLPYIAFTVLIGGTIARYVLMERGWTTKSSEFLSKNDLKIAGPMFHLGLFMALGGHIIGVLIPKVCTEAAGINEHLYHIIALAGGIPAGILFFFGFLLLLKRRFLGKDYMQVNTSCMDRWLYLVLFLAILTGCAGTLSNALGGFAFDYRATISPWFRSLLAFSPDVSLMEGVPFVFRAHMLLWMVTAILFPFTRLVHCLSFPFLYLTRSPIVYRRKESRS
;
A
#
# COMPACT_ATOMS: atom_id res chain seq x y z
N MET A 1 10.37 -8.65 23.04
CA MET A 1 9.17 -8.30 22.24
C MET A 1 9.53 -7.57 20.94
N ASN A 2 10.45 -6.59 20.94
CA ASN A 2 10.87 -5.88 19.72
C ASN A 2 11.41 -6.81 18.61
N GLU A 3 12.22 -7.82 18.96
CA GLU A 3 12.75 -8.79 17.98
C GLU A 3 11.64 -9.53 17.21
N PHE A 4 10.55 -9.89 17.89
CA PHE A 4 9.43 -10.53 17.22
C PHE A 4 8.75 -9.57 16.23
N PHE A 5 8.38 -8.36 16.66
CA PHE A 5 7.64 -7.42 15.82
C PHE A 5 8.46 -6.83 14.67
N TRP A 6 9.76 -6.61 14.87
CA TRP A 6 10.61 -5.88 13.93
C TRP A 6 11.70 -6.74 13.28
N GLY A 7 11.92 -7.95 13.77
CA GLY A 7 12.79 -8.95 13.16
C GLY A 7 11.99 -10.05 12.48
N VAL A 8 11.14 -10.77 13.21
CA VAL A 8 10.48 -11.99 12.73
C VAL A 8 9.20 -11.72 11.92
N LEU A 9 8.30 -10.89 12.46
CA LEU A 9 6.99 -10.60 11.87
C LEU A 9 7.06 -10.06 10.43
N PRO A 10 8.03 -9.19 10.05
CA PRO A 10 8.17 -8.75 8.66
C PRO A 10 8.44 -9.92 7.70
N TYR A 11 9.25 -10.91 8.10
CA TYR A 11 9.48 -12.09 7.26
C TYR A 11 8.25 -12.98 7.14
N ILE A 12 7.44 -13.10 8.21
CA ILE A 12 6.14 -13.77 8.13
C ILE A 12 5.24 -13.04 7.13
N ALA A 13 5.17 -11.70 7.23
CA ALA A 13 4.38 -10.88 6.33
C ALA A 13 4.83 -11.02 4.87
N PHE A 14 6.13 -10.97 4.58
CA PHE A 14 6.68 -11.20 3.25
C PHE A 14 6.41 -12.62 2.74
N THR A 15 6.58 -13.63 3.59
CA THR A 15 6.34 -15.04 3.22
C THR A 15 4.87 -15.25 2.85
N VAL A 16 3.94 -14.72 3.64
CA VAL A 16 2.50 -14.80 3.33
C VAL A 16 2.17 -13.98 2.09
N LEU A 17 2.71 -12.76 1.97
CA LEU A 17 2.50 -11.90 0.82
C LEU A 17 2.92 -12.60 -0.48
N ILE A 18 4.13 -13.14 -0.54
CA ILE A 18 4.68 -13.75 -1.75
C ILE A 18 4.09 -15.15 -1.95
N GLY A 19 4.26 -16.04 -0.96
CA GLY A 19 3.83 -17.43 -1.05
C GLY A 19 2.32 -17.58 -1.18
N GLY A 20 1.55 -16.81 -0.41
CA GLY A 20 0.09 -16.79 -0.51
C GLY A 20 -0.40 -16.25 -1.86
N THR A 21 0.29 -15.26 -2.43
CA THR A 21 -0.07 -14.71 -3.75
C THR A 21 0.20 -15.72 -4.84
N ILE A 22 1.36 -16.39 -4.82
CA ILE A 22 1.70 -17.46 -5.76
C ILE A 22 0.69 -18.60 -5.65
N ALA A 23 0.41 -19.07 -4.43
CA ALA A 23 -0.55 -20.14 -4.19
C ALA A 23 -1.95 -19.78 -4.72
N ARG A 24 -2.41 -18.54 -4.50
CA ARG A 24 -3.69 -18.07 -5.04
C ARG A 24 -3.70 -17.99 -6.56
N TYR A 25 -2.61 -17.53 -7.16
CA TYR A 25 -2.50 -17.44 -8.62
C TYR A 25 -2.59 -18.82 -9.28
N VAL A 26 -1.87 -19.81 -8.73
CA VAL A 26 -1.78 -21.16 -9.29
C VAL A 26 -2.99 -22.02 -8.95
N LEU A 27 -3.44 -22.01 -7.70
CA LEU A 27 -4.48 -22.92 -7.20
C LEU A 27 -5.90 -22.33 -7.29
N MET A 28 -6.03 -21.00 -7.35
CA MET A 28 -7.32 -20.29 -7.22
C MET A 28 -7.48 -19.15 -8.23
N GLU A 29 -7.08 -19.39 -9.48
CA GLU A 29 -7.11 -18.40 -10.57
C GLU A 29 -8.46 -17.67 -10.70
N ARG A 30 -9.58 -18.36 -10.49
CA ARG A 30 -10.95 -17.80 -10.62
C ARG A 30 -11.25 -16.73 -9.58
N GLY A 31 -10.55 -16.76 -8.43
CA GLY A 31 -10.65 -15.75 -7.39
C GLY A 31 -9.83 -14.48 -7.69
N TRP A 32 -9.07 -14.46 -8.78
CA TRP A 32 -8.20 -13.35 -9.17
C TRP A 32 -8.98 -12.30 -9.97
N THR A 33 -9.65 -11.41 -9.25
CA THR A 33 -10.54 -10.40 -9.84
C THR A 33 -10.54 -9.11 -9.03
N THR A 34 -10.77 -7.99 -9.71
CA THR A 34 -10.96 -6.66 -9.07
C THR A 34 -12.19 -6.62 -8.18
N LYS A 35 -13.13 -7.57 -8.30
CA LYS A 35 -14.45 -7.57 -7.64
C LYS A 35 -15.16 -6.23 -7.82
N SER A 36 -15.27 -5.75 -9.07
CA SER A 36 -15.88 -4.46 -9.37
C SER A 36 -17.32 -4.41 -8.83
N SER A 37 -17.67 -3.26 -8.25
CA SER A 37 -19.02 -2.98 -7.76
C SER A 37 -19.62 -1.78 -8.49
N GLU A 38 -19.01 -1.34 -9.60
CA GLU A 38 -19.44 -0.15 -10.34
C GLU A 38 -20.85 -0.30 -10.89
N PHE A 39 -21.20 -1.48 -11.41
CA PHE A 39 -22.54 -1.78 -11.91
C PHE A 39 -23.65 -1.54 -10.87
N LEU A 40 -23.34 -1.78 -9.59
CA LEU A 40 -24.27 -1.56 -8.49
C LEU A 40 -24.43 -0.08 -8.14
N SER A 41 -23.36 0.73 -8.23
CA SER A 41 -23.43 2.17 -7.98
C SER A 41 -22.31 2.91 -8.72
N LYS A 42 -22.68 3.58 -9.82
CA LYS A 42 -21.72 4.18 -10.76
C LYS A 42 -21.32 5.61 -10.41
N ASN A 43 -22.26 6.43 -9.96
CA ASN A 43 -22.07 7.89 -9.87
C ASN A 43 -20.95 8.29 -8.90
N ASP A 44 -20.90 7.69 -7.71
CA ASP A 44 -19.88 8.01 -6.70
C ASP A 44 -18.48 7.49 -7.07
N LEU A 45 -18.41 6.41 -7.87
CA LEU A 45 -17.14 5.75 -8.19
C LEU A 45 -16.30 6.54 -9.20
N LYS A 46 -16.93 7.36 -10.05
CA LYS A 46 -16.24 8.19 -11.04
C LYS A 46 -15.23 9.17 -10.43
N ILE A 47 -15.49 9.62 -9.20
CA ILE A 47 -14.63 10.55 -8.47
C ILE A 47 -13.81 9.78 -7.44
N ALA A 48 -14.47 8.96 -6.61
CA ALA A 48 -13.82 8.25 -5.51
C ALA A 48 -12.72 7.28 -5.99
N GLY A 49 -12.97 6.56 -7.10
CA GLY A 49 -12.04 5.59 -7.66
C GLY A 49 -10.73 6.22 -8.12
N PRO A 50 -10.77 7.20 -9.04
CA PRO A 50 -9.56 7.91 -9.49
C PRO A 50 -8.82 8.64 -8.39
N MET A 51 -9.53 9.35 -7.49
CA MET A 51 -8.89 10.06 -6.36
C MET A 51 -8.10 9.09 -5.48
N PHE A 52 -8.71 7.95 -5.11
CA PHE A 52 -8.07 6.95 -4.28
C PHE A 52 -6.84 6.34 -4.96
N HIS A 53 -6.95 5.92 -6.22
CA HIS A 53 -5.81 5.27 -6.91
C HIS A 53 -4.69 6.26 -7.23
N LEU A 54 -5.01 7.49 -7.62
CA LEU A 54 -4.01 8.52 -7.84
C LEU A 54 -3.24 8.81 -6.54
N GLY A 55 -3.96 9.04 -5.44
CA GLY A 55 -3.34 9.21 -4.13
C GLY A 55 -2.51 8.00 -3.70
N LEU A 56 -2.99 6.78 -3.96
CA LEU A 56 -2.26 5.54 -3.71
C LEU A 56 -0.94 5.49 -4.48
N PHE A 57 -0.93 5.79 -5.79
CA PHE A 57 0.30 5.76 -6.58
C PHE A 57 1.29 6.82 -6.15
N MET A 58 0.82 8.03 -5.82
CA MET A 58 1.67 9.09 -5.28
C MET A 58 2.28 8.68 -3.93
N ALA A 59 1.46 8.14 -3.02
CA ALA A 59 1.92 7.65 -1.72
C ALA A 59 2.93 6.50 -1.88
N LEU A 60 2.63 5.51 -2.73
CA LEU A 60 3.51 4.38 -3.00
C LEU A 60 4.85 4.84 -3.60
N GLY A 61 4.83 5.76 -4.56
CA GLY A 61 6.03 6.37 -5.13
C GLY A 61 6.86 7.09 -4.06
N GLY A 62 6.20 7.85 -3.18
CA GLY A 62 6.84 8.49 -2.04
C GLY A 62 7.49 7.50 -1.08
N HIS A 63 6.83 6.38 -0.77
CA HIS A 63 7.41 5.32 0.07
C HIS A 63 8.62 4.66 -0.60
N ILE A 64 8.56 4.39 -1.90
CA ILE A 64 9.70 3.82 -2.64
C ILE A 64 10.89 4.76 -2.56
N ILE A 65 10.69 6.04 -2.87
CA ILE A 65 11.77 7.04 -2.85
C ILE A 65 12.29 7.26 -1.41
N GLY A 66 11.40 7.32 -0.42
CA GLY A 66 11.79 7.66 0.94
C GLY A 66 12.36 6.51 1.77
N VAL A 67 11.93 5.27 1.51
CA VAL A 67 12.32 4.10 2.30
C VAL A 67 13.38 3.26 1.60
N LEU A 68 13.23 3.03 0.29
CA LEU A 68 14.12 2.11 -0.45
C LEU A 68 15.38 2.79 -0.97
N ILE A 69 15.33 4.08 -1.32
CA ILE A 69 16.50 4.80 -1.82
C ILE A 69 17.37 5.26 -0.64
N PRO A 70 18.66 4.84 -0.58
CA PRO A 70 19.55 5.27 0.49
C PRO A 70 19.74 6.80 0.49
N LYS A 71 19.88 7.38 1.69
CA LYS A 71 20.14 8.81 1.89
C LYS A 71 21.36 9.30 1.11
N VAL A 72 22.44 8.51 1.10
CA VAL A 72 23.67 8.80 0.34
C VAL A 72 23.39 9.02 -1.15
N CYS A 73 22.47 8.27 -1.76
CA CYS A 73 22.14 8.44 -3.18
C CYS A 73 21.44 9.77 -3.45
N THR A 74 20.54 10.19 -2.57
CA THR A 74 19.86 11.50 -2.71
C THR A 74 20.80 12.67 -2.45
N GLU A 75 21.71 12.52 -1.48
CA GLU A 75 22.72 13.55 -1.17
C GLU A 75 23.74 13.68 -2.31
N ALA A 76 24.17 12.55 -2.90
CA ALA A 76 25.04 12.54 -4.07
C ALA A 76 24.39 13.17 -5.31
N ALA A 77 23.06 13.13 -5.41
CA ALA A 77 22.29 13.84 -6.44
C ALA A 77 22.12 15.35 -6.14
N GLY A 78 22.74 15.87 -5.07
CA GLY A 78 22.67 17.28 -4.67
C GLY A 78 21.43 17.63 -3.85
N ILE A 79 20.63 16.65 -3.42
CA ILE A 79 19.43 16.88 -2.60
C ILE A 79 19.84 16.85 -1.13
N ASN A 80 20.00 18.03 -0.53
CA ASN A 80 20.21 18.15 0.91
C ASN A 80 18.92 17.81 1.71
N GLU A 81 19.06 17.58 3.02
CA GLU A 81 17.93 17.14 3.87
C GLU A 81 16.75 18.12 3.85
N HIS A 82 17.01 19.42 3.82
CA HIS A 82 15.97 20.44 3.78
C HIS A 82 15.18 20.40 2.46
N LEU A 83 15.89 20.30 1.33
CA LEU A 83 15.26 20.19 0.01
C LEU A 83 14.47 18.88 -0.11
N TYR A 84 15.02 17.77 0.41
CA TYR A 84 14.32 16.50 0.49
C TYR A 84 13.03 16.64 1.31
N HIS A 85 13.09 17.27 2.48
CA HIS A 85 11.93 17.48 3.35
C HIS A 85 10.84 18.29 2.65
N ILE A 86 11.20 19.37 1.95
CA ILE A 86 10.25 20.17 1.15
C ILE A 86 9.60 19.32 0.05
N ILE A 87 10.40 18.57 -0.72
CA ILE A 87 9.88 17.73 -1.81
C ILE A 87 8.95 16.65 -1.25
N ALA A 88 9.37 16.00 -0.16
CA ALA A 88 8.59 14.97 0.51
C ALA A 88 7.25 15.54 1.03
N LEU A 89 7.24 16.77 1.56
CA LEU A 89 6.03 17.41 2.04
C LEU A 89 5.12 17.86 0.89
N ALA A 90 5.71 18.48 -0.14
CA ALA A 90 5.01 18.95 -1.34
C ALA A 90 4.35 17.81 -2.13
N GLY A 91 4.98 16.63 -2.17
CA GLY A 91 4.37 15.42 -2.73
C GLY A 91 3.44 14.70 -1.75
N GLY A 92 3.82 14.64 -0.48
CA GLY A 92 3.14 13.87 0.56
C GLY A 92 1.79 14.44 1.00
N ILE A 93 1.65 15.77 1.13
CA ILE A 93 0.38 16.39 1.51
C ILE A 93 -0.69 16.16 0.44
N PRO A 94 -0.48 16.49 -0.86
CA PRO A 94 -1.47 16.22 -1.89
C PRO A 94 -1.79 14.73 -2.03
N ALA A 95 -0.78 13.87 -1.95
CA ALA A 95 -0.98 12.42 -1.95
C ALA A 95 -1.88 11.98 -0.79
N GLY A 96 -1.61 12.46 0.43
CA GLY A 96 -2.41 12.18 1.62
C GLY A 96 -3.85 12.66 1.49
N ILE A 97 -4.07 13.87 0.98
CA ILE A 97 -5.42 14.43 0.73
C ILE A 97 -6.17 13.55 -0.27
N LEU A 98 -5.61 13.31 -1.46
CA LEU A 98 -6.25 12.50 -2.50
C LEU A 98 -6.55 11.09 -2.01
N PHE A 99 -5.58 10.47 -1.34
CA PHE A 99 -5.70 9.09 -0.88
C PHE A 99 -6.72 8.95 0.26
N PHE A 100 -6.64 9.81 1.28
CA PHE A 100 -7.53 9.77 2.44
C PHE A 100 -8.97 10.13 2.07
N PHE A 101 -9.20 11.25 1.38
CA PHE A 101 -10.55 11.64 0.99
C PHE A 101 -11.13 10.69 -0.07
N GLY A 102 -10.33 10.24 -1.03
CA GLY A 102 -10.74 9.19 -1.98
C GLY A 102 -11.19 7.92 -1.25
N PHE A 103 -10.45 7.50 -0.22
CA PHE A 103 -10.82 6.35 0.59
C PHE A 103 -12.07 6.57 1.45
N LEU A 104 -12.24 7.75 2.05
CA LEU A 104 -13.45 8.11 2.79
C LEU A 104 -14.70 8.07 1.89
N LEU A 105 -14.59 8.53 0.64
CA LEU A 105 -15.69 8.42 -0.32
C LEU A 105 -16.01 6.96 -0.66
N LEU A 106 -14.99 6.11 -0.80
CA LEU A 106 -15.18 4.66 -1.00
C LEU A 106 -15.82 3.97 0.22
N LEU A 107 -15.42 4.37 1.44
CA LEU A 107 -16.02 3.90 2.69
C LEU A 107 -17.49 4.33 2.78
N LYS A 108 -17.77 5.62 2.57
CA LYS A 108 -19.14 6.16 2.55
C LYS A 108 -20.00 5.40 1.55
N ARG A 109 -19.52 5.23 0.31
CA ARG A 109 -20.24 4.47 -0.73
C ARG A 109 -20.52 3.02 -0.34
N ARG A 110 -19.59 2.37 0.37
CA ARG A 110 -19.69 0.95 0.71
C ARG A 110 -20.55 0.67 1.93
N PHE A 111 -20.41 1.49 2.98
CA PHE A 111 -21.02 1.24 4.30
C PHE A 111 -22.14 2.20 4.68
N LEU A 112 -22.17 3.42 4.12
CA LEU A 112 -23.25 4.39 4.32
C LEU A 112 -24.08 4.60 3.04
N GLY A 113 -23.76 3.88 1.97
CA GLY A 113 -24.49 3.89 0.72
C GLY A 113 -25.71 2.97 0.79
N LYS A 114 -26.20 2.58 -0.39
CA LYS A 114 -27.41 1.76 -0.51
C LYS A 114 -27.22 0.35 0.06
N ASP A 115 -28.26 -0.23 0.64
CA ASP A 115 -28.21 -1.50 1.38
C ASP A 115 -27.62 -2.67 0.57
N TYR A 116 -27.91 -2.73 -0.74
CA TYR A 116 -27.36 -3.77 -1.61
C TYR A 116 -25.82 -3.75 -1.70
N MET A 117 -25.17 -2.60 -1.47
CA MET A 117 -23.71 -2.51 -1.41
C MET A 117 -23.15 -3.17 -0.16
N GLN A 118 -23.84 -3.02 0.97
CA GLN A 118 -23.43 -3.57 2.25
C GLN A 118 -23.61 -5.09 2.27
N VAL A 119 -24.71 -5.60 1.71
CA VAL A 119 -25.02 -7.03 1.60
C VAL A 119 -24.03 -7.75 0.67
N ASN A 120 -23.62 -7.11 -0.42
CA ASN A 120 -22.63 -7.66 -1.36
C ASN A 120 -21.17 -7.45 -0.92
N THR A 121 -20.92 -6.93 0.28
CA THR A 121 -19.56 -6.75 0.81
C THR A 121 -19.15 -7.96 1.65
N SER A 122 -18.12 -8.67 1.19
CA SER A 122 -17.58 -9.84 1.89
C SER A 122 -16.98 -9.48 3.25
N CYS A 123 -16.97 -10.43 4.20
CA CYS A 123 -16.34 -10.24 5.51
C CYS A 123 -14.87 -9.82 5.38
N MET A 124 -14.16 -10.44 4.43
CA MET A 124 -12.76 -10.13 4.15
C MET A 124 -12.54 -8.71 3.62
N ASP A 125 -13.49 -8.18 2.82
CA ASP A 125 -13.45 -6.78 2.41
C ASP A 125 -13.66 -5.85 3.62
N ARG A 126 -14.50 -6.20 4.61
CA ARG A 126 -14.67 -5.37 5.81
C ARG A 126 -13.36 -5.24 6.60
N TRP A 127 -12.67 -6.37 6.82
CA TRP A 127 -11.36 -6.38 7.45
C TRP A 127 -10.31 -5.59 6.66
N LEU A 128 -10.27 -5.78 5.35
CA LEU A 128 -9.37 -5.01 4.49
C LEU A 128 -9.62 -3.50 4.62
N TYR A 129 -10.88 -3.07 4.52
CA TYR A 129 -11.20 -1.63 4.59
C TYR A 129 -10.87 -1.04 5.97
N LEU A 130 -11.06 -1.79 7.05
CA LEU A 130 -10.67 -1.35 8.39
C LEU A 130 -9.14 -1.19 8.50
N VAL A 131 -8.37 -2.19 8.07
CA VAL A 131 -6.91 -2.13 8.15
C VAL A 131 -6.35 -1.03 7.25
N LEU A 132 -6.86 -0.89 6.03
CA LEU A 132 -6.50 0.21 5.13
C LEU A 132 -6.86 1.57 5.72
N PHE A 133 -8.03 1.72 6.35
CA PHE A 133 -8.40 2.96 7.02
C PHE A 133 -7.37 3.38 8.07
N LEU A 134 -7.02 2.46 8.96
CA LEU A 134 -6.06 2.70 10.02
C LEU A 134 -4.65 2.97 9.45
N ALA A 135 -4.24 2.24 8.41
CA ALA A 135 -2.96 2.44 7.75
C ALA A 135 -2.88 3.84 7.13
N ILE A 136 -3.90 4.27 6.41
CA ILE A 136 -3.95 5.61 5.79
C ILE A 136 -3.98 6.68 6.89
N LEU A 137 -4.78 6.50 7.94
CA LEU A 137 -4.88 7.45 9.04
C LEU A 137 -3.54 7.65 9.76
N THR A 138 -2.86 6.56 10.10
CA THR A 138 -1.53 6.61 10.74
C THR A 138 -0.47 7.19 9.82
N GLY A 139 -0.52 6.90 8.51
CA GLY A 139 0.38 7.49 7.51
C GLY A 139 0.18 9.00 7.37
N CYS A 140 -1.07 9.46 7.25
CA CYS A 140 -1.41 10.88 7.22
C CYS A 140 -1.01 11.59 8.51
N ALA A 141 -1.21 10.95 9.68
CA ALA A 141 -0.78 11.50 10.96
C ALA A 141 0.75 11.66 11.03
N GLY A 142 1.51 10.69 10.52
CA GLY A 142 2.98 10.78 10.45
C GLY A 142 3.47 11.89 9.51
N THR A 143 2.81 12.07 8.35
CA THR A 143 3.11 13.18 7.44
C THR A 143 2.81 14.52 8.10
N LEU A 144 1.64 14.64 8.76
CA LEU A 144 1.24 15.89 9.42
C LEU A 144 2.12 16.23 10.62
N SER A 145 2.56 15.23 11.40
CA SER A 145 3.48 15.46 12.52
C SER A 145 4.83 16.00 12.06
N ASN A 146 5.33 15.50 10.93
CA ASN A 146 6.55 16.03 10.30
C ASN A 146 6.32 17.42 9.70
N ALA A 147 5.13 17.69 9.16
CA ALA A 147 4.78 18.99 8.56
C ALA A 147 4.69 20.13 9.58
N LEU A 148 4.11 19.86 10.75
CA LEU A 148 3.81 20.87 11.78
C LEU A 148 5.00 21.16 12.71
N GLY A 149 6.19 20.62 12.43
CA GLY A 149 7.41 20.87 13.20
C GLY A 149 7.42 20.33 14.64
N GLY A 150 6.37 19.62 15.07
CA GLY A 150 6.24 19.09 16.44
C GLY A 150 7.17 17.93 16.75
N PHE A 151 7.58 17.17 15.72
CA PHE A 151 8.57 16.11 15.80
C PHE A 151 9.30 16.05 14.46
N ALA A 152 10.48 16.66 14.34
CA ALA A 152 11.37 16.45 13.18
C ALA A 152 11.97 15.03 13.26
N PHE A 153 11.12 14.01 13.14
CA PHE A 153 11.53 12.62 13.22
C PHE A 153 12.11 12.19 11.87
N ASP A 154 13.42 12.02 11.83
CA ASP A 154 14.12 11.52 10.64
C ASP A 154 13.91 10.01 10.48
N TYR A 155 12.82 9.64 9.81
CA TYR A 155 12.51 8.26 9.44
C TYR A 155 13.53 7.66 8.45
N ARG A 156 14.36 8.48 7.80
CA ARG A 156 15.40 8.03 6.86
C ARG A 156 16.66 7.54 7.56
N ALA A 157 16.85 7.97 8.81
CA ALA A 157 17.94 7.51 9.67
C ALA A 157 17.60 6.21 10.43
N THR A 158 16.32 5.85 10.56
CA THR A 158 15.85 4.74 11.41
C THR A 158 15.03 3.71 10.62
N ILE A 159 13.79 4.03 10.26
CA ILE A 159 12.84 3.11 9.62
C ILE A 159 13.33 2.67 8.24
N SER A 160 13.91 3.58 7.47
CA SER A 160 14.39 3.30 6.11
C SER A 160 15.56 2.31 6.09
N PRO A 161 16.64 2.51 6.87
CA PRO A 161 17.70 1.50 7.00
C PRO A 161 17.20 0.20 7.64
N TRP A 162 16.27 0.25 8.62
CA TRP A 162 15.65 -0.95 9.16
C TRP A 162 14.95 -1.77 8.07
N PHE A 163 14.12 -1.14 7.25
CA PHE A 163 13.41 -1.82 6.17
C PHE A 163 14.38 -2.42 5.14
N ARG A 164 15.45 -1.70 4.80
CA ARG A 164 16.50 -2.20 3.89
C ARG A 164 17.28 -3.37 4.51
N SER A 165 17.54 -3.35 5.81
CA SER A 165 18.22 -4.44 6.54
C SER A 165 17.43 -5.76 6.47
N LEU A 166 16.08 -5.67 6.50
CA LEU A 166 15.20 -6.82 6.29
C LEU A 166 15.34 -7.40 4.88
N LEU A 167 15.37 -6.55 3.86
CA LEU A 167 15.56 -6.99 2.47
C LEU A 167 16.94 -7.60 2.23
N ALA A 168 17.94 -7.15 3.00
CA ALA A 168 19.29 -7.71 2.99
C ALA A 168 19.44 -9.00 3.83
N PHE A 169 18.34 -9.53 4.39
CA PHE A 169 18.33 -10.69 5.29
C PHE A 169 19.23 -10.56 6.52
N SER A 170 19.50 -9.33 6.96
CA SER A 170 20.32 -9.02 8.14
C SER A 170 19.58 -7.97 8.98
N PRO A 171 18.48 -8.36 9.66
CA PRO A 171 17.57 -7.43 10.32
C PRO A 171 18.25 -6.71 11.49
N ASP A 172 18.33 -5.37 11.43
CA ASP A 172 18.80 -4.55 12.53
C ASP A 172 17.61 -3.98 13.32
N VAL A 173 17.20 -4.71 14.35
CA VAL A 173 16.05 -4.37 15.20
C VAL A 173 16.30 -3.10 16.03
N SER A 174 17.57 -2.76 16.30
CA SER A 174 17.92 -1.60 17.14
C SER A 174 17.45 -0.28 16.51
N LEU A 175 17.36 -0.23 15.17
CA LEU A 175 16.86 0.94 14.42
C LEU A 175 15.38 1.25 14.65
N MET A 176 14.63 0.33 15.25
CA MET A 176 13.22 0.55 15.64
C MET A 176 13.08 1.04 17.09
N GLU A 177 14.17 1.16 17.84
CA GLU A 177 14.17 1.76 19.16
C GLU A 177 13.98 3.27 19.08
N GLY A 178 13.19 3.84 20.00
CA GLY A 178 12.90 5.28 20.02
C GLY A 178 11.96 5.78 18.91
N VAL A 179 11.55 4.93 17.96
CA VAL A 179 10.60 5.32 16.90
C VAL A 179 9.25 5.73 17.50
N PRO A 180 8.70 6.91 17.15
CA PRO A 180 7.41 7.34 17.68
C PRO A 180 6.29 6.34 17.40
N PHE A 181 5.32 6.27 18.30
CA PHE A 181 4.26 5.27 18.25
C PHE A 181 3.49 5.27 16.92
N VAL A 182 3.19 6.45 16.36
CA VAL A 182 2.45 6.57 15.08
C VAL A 182 3.15 5.84 13.94
N PHE A 183 4.47 5.95 13.82
CA PHE A 183 5.23 5.26 12.79
C PHE A 183 5.31 3.76 13.04
N ARG A 184 5.48 3.33 14.30
CA ARG A 184 5.42 1.89 14.65
C ARG A 184 4.06 1.29 14.31
N ALA A 185 2.97 1.97 14.68
CA ALA A 185 1.61 1.54 14.34
C ALA A 185 1.42 1.45 12.82
N HIS A 186 1.92 2.43 12.06
CA HIS A 186 1.86 2.42 10.60
C HIS A 186 2.61 1.22 10.00
N MET A 187 3.83 0.91 10.47
CA MET A 187 4.59 -0.24 10.00
C MET A 187 3.92 -1.58 10.34
N LEU A 188 3.30 -1.70 11.52
CA LEU A 188 2.50 -2.88 11.86
C LEU A 188 1.29 -3.03 10.93
N LEU A 189 0.59 -1.94 10.64
CA LEU A 189 -0.56 -1.96 9.72
C LEU A 189 -0.15 -2.29 8.29
N TRP A 190 1.05 -1.88 7.86
CA TRP A 190 1.64 -2.33 6.59
C TRP A 190 1.87 -3.85 6.58
N MET A 191 2.46 -4.42 7.65
CA MET A 191 2.66 -5.88 7.75
C MET A 191 1.33 -6.64 7.74
N VAL A 192 0.32 -6.15 8.46
CA VAL A 192 -1.03 -6.73 8.43
C VAL A 192 -1.63 -6.63 7.03
N THR A 193 -1.47 -5.50 6.34
CA THR A 193 -1.93 -5.33 4.96
C THR A 193 -1.25 -6.33 4.02
N ALA A 194 0.06 -6.56 4.18
CA ALA A 194 0.81 -7.56 3.42
C ALA A 194 0.31 -9.00 3.67
N ILE A 195 -0.02 -9.34 4.92
CA ILE A 195 -0.60 -10.64 5.29
C ILE A 195 -1.99 -10.82 4.67
N LEU A 196 -2.83 -9.77 4.66
CA LEU A 196 -4.17 -9.82 4.07
C LEU A 196 -4.16 -9.78 2.54
N PHE A 197 -3.09 -9.25 1.93
CA PHE A 197 -2.96 -9.06 0.49
C PHE A 197 -3.38 -10.27 -0.35
N PRO A 198 -2.80 -11.47 -0.17
CA PRO A 198 -3.12 -12.64 -1.00
C PRO A 198 -4.54 -13.15 -0.80
N PHE A 199 -5.25 -12.74 0.24
CA PHE A 199 -6.60 -13.24 0.57
C PHE A 199 -7.70 -12.23 0.24
N THR A 200 -7.33 -11.02 -0.18
CA THR A 200 -8.27 -9.92 -0.43
C THR A 200 -8.36 -9.57 -1.92
N ARG A 201 -9.12 -8.53 -2.25
CA ARG A 201 -9.14 -7.98 -3.61
C ARG A 201 -7.82 -7.31 -4.01
N LEU A 202 -6.86 -7.07 -3.09
CA LEU A 202 -5.62 -6.34 -3.39
C LEU A 202 -4.79 -6.97 -4.51
N VAL A 203 -4.87 -8.29 -4.70
CA VAL A 203 -4.20 -9.03 -5.78
C VAL A 203 -4.41 -8.43 -7.18
N HIS A 204 -5.49 -7.68 -7.39
CA HIS A 204 -5.74 -7.01 -8.67
C HIS A 204 -4.63 -6.04 -9.08
N CYS A 205 -3.87 -5.46 -8.15
CA CYS A 205 -2.81 -4.51 -8.49
C CYS A 205 -1.67 -5.17 -9.28
N LEU A 206 -1.50 -6.49 -9.14
CA LEU A 206 -0.50 -7.27 -9.87
C LEU A 206 -0.91 -7.54 -11.33
N SER A 207 -2.18 -7.31 -11.69
CA SER A 207 -2.68 -7.44 -13.06
C SER A 207 -2.72 -6.12 -13.81
N PHE A 208 -1.73 -5.25 -13.58
CA PHE A 208 -1.62 -4.00 -14.31
C PHE A 208 -1.48 -4.29 -15.81
N PRO A 209 -2.34 -3.73 -16.68
CA PRO A 209 -2.47 -4.17 -18.07
C PRO A 209 -1.39 -3.56 -18.98
N PHE A 210 -0.11 -3.59 -18.59
CA PHE A 210 0.99 -3.03 -19.40
C PHE A 210 1.06 -3.64 -20.80
N LEU A 211 0.81 -4.95 -20.90
CA LEU A 211 0.76 -5.67 -22.17
C LEU A 211 -0.35 -5.17 -23.11
N TYR A 212 -1.39 -4.53 -22.60
CA TYR A 212 -2.47 -3.99 -23.44
C TYR A 212 -1.98 -2.88 -24.37
N LEU A 213 -0.93 -2.14 -23.98
CA LEU A 213 -0.38 -1.04 -24.78
C LEU A 213 0.25 -1.53 -26.09
N THR A 214 0.70 -2.78 -26.15
CA THR A 214 1.40 -3.35 -27.31
C THR A 214 0.67 -4.56 -27.92
N ARG A 215 -0.40 -5.03 -27.30
CA ARG A 215 -1.17 -6.20 -27.74
C ARG A 215 -2.06 -5.85 -28.94
N SER A 216 -2.11 -6.74 -29.93
CA SER A 216 -3.04 -6.65 -31.05
C SER A 216 -4.51 -6.63 -30.59
N PRO A 217 -5.39 -5.82 -31.20
CA PRO A 217 -6.80 -5.73 -30.80
C PRO A 217 -7.55 -7.07 -30.90
N ILE A 218 -7.21 -7.89 -31.90
CA ILE A 218 -7.81 -9.20 -32.14
C ILE A 218 -6.84 -10.28 -31.67
N VAL A 219 -7.32 -11.21 -30.84
CA VAL A 219 -6.53 -12.36 -30.36
C VAL A 219 -7.15 -13.65 -30.81
N TYR A 220 -6.35 -14.43 -31.53
CA TYR A 220 -6.67 -15.80 -31.91
C TYR A 220 -6.00 -16.76 -30.92
N ARG A 221 -6.73 -17.78 -30.46
CA ARG A 221 -6.17 -18.92 -29.72
C ARG A 221 -6.23 -20.14 -30.61
N ARG A 222 -5.07 -20.78 -30.84
CA ARG A 222 -5.02 -22.04 -31.57
C ARG A 222 -5.66 -23.14 -30.72
N LYS A 223 -6.33 -24.09 -31.38
CA LYS A 223 -6.83 -25.30 -30.72
C LYS A 223 -5.65 -26.10 -30.17
N GLU A 224 -5.65 -26.40 -28.88
CA GLU A 224 -4.67 -27.33 -28.30
C GLU A 224 -4.87 -28.71 -28.91
N SER A 225 -3.79 -29.30 -29.44
CA SER A 225 -3.81 -30.70 -29.87
C SER A 225 -3.96 -31.56 -28.62
N ARG A 226 -5.05 -32.32 -28.51
CA ARG A 226 -5.18 -33.36 -27.49
C ARG A 226 -4.14 -34.44 -27.80
N SER A 227 -3.07 -34.52 -27.02
CA SER A 227 -2.18 -35.69 -26.95
C SER A 227 -2.73 -36.68 -25.93
#